data_AF-A0A7V5K5A7-F1
#
_entry.id   AF-A0A7V5K5A7-F1
#
_cell.length_a   1.000
_cell.length_b   1.000
_cell.length_c   1.000
_cell.angle_alpha   90.00
_cell.angle_beta   90.00
_cell.angle_gamma   90.00
#
_symmetry.space_group_name_H-M   'P 1'
#
loop_
_entity.id
_entity.type
_entity.pdbx_description
1 polymer ?
#
loop_
_entity_poly.entity_id
_entity_poly.type
_entity_poly.pdbx_seq_one_letter_code
_entity_poly.pdbx_strand_id
1 'polypeptide(L)'
;MLTMFTIPYNTTLVIVAAIVFSVVGFVIYGLIKGFENVFSEEYQSTEESPSGVTENKQGNPRPAQGKILSRKEIMQLMDELKEGESLTFSMPETFGGGFARIEQNPGNIPKAKRWILKVSKQMEALESSRPYWSHDKAKPIAKWVNDRLGTLLSPAE
;
A
#
# COMPACT_ATOMS: atom_id res chain seq x y z
N MET A 1 21.97 28.30 59.17
CA MET A 1 20.53 28.51 58.98
C MET A 1 20.22 28.24 57.51
N LEU A 2 19.54 27.14 57.21
CA LEU A 2 19.14 26.83 55.83
C LEU A 2 17.88 27.64 55.51
N THR A 3 18.02 28.62 54.64
CA THR A 3 16.88 29.35 54.06
C THR A 3 16.09 28.38 53.18
N MET A 4 14.90 28.00 53.62
CA MET A 4 13.98 27.22 52.79
C MET A 4 13.53 28.07 51.60
N PHE A 5 14.12 27.80 50.44
CA PHE A 5 13.72 28.41 49.17
C PHE A 5 12.35 27.87 48.77
N THR A 6 11.30 28.66 49.03
CA THR A 6 9.92 28.29 48.75
C THR A 6 9.57 28.72 47.34
N ILE A 7 9.40 27.76 46.43
CA ILE A 7 9.01 28.03 45.04
C ILE A 7 7.50 28.30 45.01
N PRO A 8 7.05 29.42 44.41
CA PRO A 8 5.62 29.72 44.30
C PRO A 8 4.90 28.64 43.49
N TYR A 9 3.71 28.23 43.96
CA TYR A 9 2.94 27.12 43.40
C TYR A 9 2.71 27.22 41.89
N ASN A 10 2.49 28.44 41.37
CA ASN A 10 2.29 28.67 39.94
C ASN A 10 3.51 28.25 39.12
N THR A 11 4.72 28.50 39.60
CA THR A 11 5.97 28.11 38.92
C THR A 11 6.13 26.60 38.90
N THR A 12 5.85 25.92 40.01
CA THR A 12 5.87 24.44 40.09
C THR A 12 4.88 23.83 39.10
N LEU A 13 3.67 24.40 39.00
CA LEU A 13 2.63 23.89 38.09
C LEU A 13 3.04 24.02 36.62
N VAL A 14 3.65 25.15 36.24
CA VAL A 14 4.17 25.36 34.87
C VAL A 14 5.29 24.38 34.52
N ILE A 15 6.20 24.12 35.46
CA ILE A 15 7.31 23.16 35.25
C ILE A 15 6.74 21.74 35.05
N VAL A 16 5.79 21.32 35.89
CA VAL A 16 5.17 20.00 35.77
C VAL A 16 4.41 19.88 34.44
N ALA A 17 3.64 20.90 34.06
CA ALA A 17 2.92 20.90 32.78
C ALA A 17 3.88 20.77 31.59
N ALA A 18 4.99 21.52 31.58
CA ALA A 18 5.99 21.45 30.51
C ALA A 18 6.62 20.05 30.36
N ILE A 19 6.90 19.38 31.48
CA ILE A 19 7.42 18.00 31.47
C ILE A 19 6.38 17.05 30.87
N VAL A 20 5.11 17.13 31.31
CA VAL A 20 4.04 16.26 30.80
C VAL A 20 3.85 16.44 29.29
N PHE A 21 3.77 17.69 28.80
CA PHE A 21 3.66 17.94 27.37
C PHE A 21 4.86 17.43 26.58
N SER A 22 6.07 17.55 27.12
CA SER A 22 7.28 17.02 26.49
C SER A 22 7.24 15.50 26.36
N VAL A 23 6.81 14.78 27.41
CA VAL A 23 6.68 13.32 27.38
C VAL A 23 5.59 12.88 26.41
N VAL A 24 4.41 13.53 26.44
CA VAL A 24 3.30 13.23 25.51
C VAL A 24 3.73 13.46 24.06
N GLY A 25 4.38 14.59 23.78
CA GLY A 25 4.91 14.89 22.45
C GLY A 25 5.95 13.87 21.99
N PHE A 26 6.85 13.45 22.88
CA PHE A 26 7.84 12.42 22.59
C PHE A 26 7.20 11.06 22.29
N VAL A 27 6.18 10.64 23.06
CA VAL A 27 5.46 9.39 22.80
C VAL A 27 4.73 9.44 21.47
N ILE A 28 4.00 10.52 21.17
CA ILE A 28 3.31 10.68 19.89
C ILE A 28 4.30 10.69 18.73
N TYR A 29 5.40 11.44 18.85
CA TYR A 29 6.45 11.48 17.84
C TYR A 29 7.12 10.12 17.65
N GLY A 30 7.43 9.43 18.74
CA GLY A 30 8.00 8.08 18.73
C GLY A 30 7.06 7.05 18.12
N LEU A 31 5.74 7.19 18.31
CA LEU A 31 4.75 6.35 17.63
C LEU A 31 4.70 6.63 16.13
N ILE A 32 4.64 7.90 15.71
CA ILE A 32 4.59 8.27 14.28
C ILE A 32 5.88 7.81 13.57
N LYS A 33 7.04 8.18 14.11
CA LYS A 33 8.34 7.85 13.51
C LYS A 33 8.73 6.38 13.67
N GLY A 34 8.35 5.77 14.79
CA GLY A 34 8.50 4.33 15.01
C GLY A 34 7.69 3.53 14.00
N PHE A 35 6.49 3.99 13.64
CA PHE A 35 5.71 3.40 12.55
C PHE A 35 6.49 3.48 11.23
N GLU A 36 7.00 4.66 10.86
CA GLU A 36 7.78 4.82 9.62
C GLU A 36 9.00 3.88 9.56
N ASN A 37 9.70 3.70 10.69
CA ASN A 37 10.88 2.83 10.75
C ASN A 37 10.53 1.33 10.70
N VAL A 38 9.42 0.92 11.33
CA VAL A 38 8.89 -0.46 11.29
C VAL A 38 8.46 -0.84 9.86
N PHE A 39 7.96 0.10 9.06
CA PHE A 39 7.69 -0.16 7.65
C PHE A 39 8.94 -0.09 6.79
N SER A 40 9.95 0.73 7.14
CA SER A 40 11.12 0.99 6.31
C SER A 40 12.10 -0.19 6.19
N GLU A 41 12.24 -1.03 7.22
CA GLU A 41 13.24 -2.11 7.23
C GLU A 41 12.97 -3.24 6.21
N GLU A 42 11.72 -3.44 5.77
CA GLU A 42 11.39 -4.39 4.68
C GLU A 42 11.58 -3.81 3.26
N TYR A 43 11.99 -2.54 3.12
CA TYR A 43 12.24 -1.92 1.81
C TYR A 43 13.72 -1.89 1.39
N GLN A 44 14.64 -2.33 2.25
CA GLN A 44 16.06 -2.48 1.91
C GLN A 44 16.51 -3.93 1.68
N SER A 45 15.58 -4.89 1.60
CA SER A 45 15.89 -6.20 1.00
C SER A 45 15.92 -6.07 -0.52
N THR A 46 17.09 -5.68 -1.01
CA THR A 46 17.70 -6.24 -2.22
C THR A 46 16.91 -5.95 -3.51
N GLU A 47 17.08 -4.72 -4.00
CA GLU A 47 17.31 -4.51 -5.44
C GLU A 47 18.60 -5.25 -5.86
N GLU A 48 18.55 -6.57 -5.92
CA GLU A 48 19.25 -7.31 -6.96
C GLU A 48 18.17 -7.86 -7.87
N SER A 49 17.59 -6.95 -8.67
CA SER A 49 17.03 -7.34 -9.95
C SER A 49 18.21 -7.83 -10.79
N PRO A 50 18.24 -9.10 -11.24
CA PRO A 50 19.24 -9.54 -12.20
C PRO A 50 19.02 -8.74 -13.50
N SER A 51 19.84 -7.71 -13.69
CA SER A 51 20.13 -7.15 -15.00
C SER A 51 20.77 -8.24 -15.85
N GLY A 52 19.94 -8.88 -16.65
CA GLY A 52 20.38 -9.81 -17.67
C GLY A 52 19.26 -10.76 -18.06
N VAL A 53 18.54 -10.42 -19.13
CA VAL A 53 18.19 -11.31 -20.26
C VAL A 53 17.48 -10.47 -21.33
N THR A 54 18.29 -10.11 -22.33
CA THR A 54 17.99 -9.90 -23.76
C THR A 54 16.68 -9.24 -24.18
N GLU A 55 16.83 -7.96 -24.53
CA GLU A 55 16.14 -7.35 -25.66
C GLU A 55 16.39 -8.20 -26.93
N ASN A 56 15.37 -8.92 -27.39
CA ASN A 56 15.32 -9.47 -28.74
C ASN A 56 14.12 -8.85 -29.47
N LYS A 57 14.41 -8.27 -30.62
CA LYS A 57 13.46 -7.68 -31.57
C LYS A 57 12.47 -8.73 -32.07
N GLN A 58 11.22 -8.30 -32.33
CA GLN A 58 10.40 -8.52 -33.55
C GLN A 58 8.91 -8.81 -33.22
N GLY A 59 8.01 -7.87 -33.56
CA GLY A 59 6.58 -8.14 -33.79
C GLY A 59 5.56 -7.24 -33.05
N ASN A 60 5.18 -6.11 -33.66
CA ASN A 60 4.02 -5.25 -33.32
C ASN A 60 2.69 -6.06 -33.42
N PRO A 61 1.59 -5.78 -32.66
CA PRO A 61 0.95 -4.47 -32.49
C PRO A 61 0.95 -3.96 -31.04
N ARG A 62 1.25 -2.67 -30.87
CA ARG A 62 1.09 -1.91 -29.61
C ARG A 62 -0.19 -2.30 -28.86
N PRO A 63 -0.11 -2.87 -27.64
CA PRO A 63 -1.24 -2.82 -26.72
C PRO A 63 -1.25 -1.44 -26.05
N ALA A 64 -2.45 -0.99 -25.69
CA ALA A 64 -2.76 0.35 -25.20
C ALA A 64 -1.74 0.94 -24.22
N GLN A 65 -1.54 2.26 -24.32
CA GLN A 65 -0.68 3.10 -23.49
C GLN A 65 -1.09 3.09 -22.00
N GLY A 66 -0.96 1.97 -21.31
CA GLY A 66 -1.08 1.98 -19.86
C GLY A 66 0.31 2.03 -19.23
N LYS A 67 0.38 2.79 -18.15
CA LYS A 67 1.59 2.99 -17.36
C LYS A 67 1.96 1.65 -16.71
N ILE A 68 3.20 1.18 -16.92
CA ILE A 68 3.79 0.12 -16.09
C ILE A 68 3.96 0.73 -14.70
N LEU A 69 3.28 0.18 -13.70
CA LEU A 69 3.36 0.67 -12.33
C LEU A 69 4.32 -0.20 -11.53
N SER A 70 5.15 0.44 -10.73
CA SER A 70 5.96 -0.25 -9.73
C SER A 70 5.07 -0.81 -8.60
N ARG A 71 5.54 -1.85 -7.92
CA ARG A 71 4.88 -2.40 -6.71
C ARG A 71 4.47 -1.31 -5.72
N LYS A 72 5.30 -0.27 -5.53
CA LYS A 72 5.03 0.85 -4.61
C LYS A 72 3.82 1.67 -5.06
N GLU A 73 3.76 2.02 -6.33
CA GLU A 73 2.63 2.76 -6.89
C GLU A 73 1.33 1.94 -6.84
N ILE A 74 1.40 0.62 -7.11
CA ILE A 74 0.23 -0.27 -6.97
C ILE A 74 -0.26 -0.29 -5.53
N MET A 75 0.66 -0.40 -4.55
CA MET A 75 0.30 -0.36 -3.13
C MET A 75 -0.32 0.97 -2.74
N GLN A 76 0.21 2.09 -3.25
CA GLN A 76 -0.33 3.41 -2.97
C GLN A 76 -1.73 3.57 -3.53
N LEU A 77 -1.96 3.17 -4.79
CA LEU A 77 -3.30 3.18 -5.39
C LEU A 77 -4.27 2.27 -4.63
N MET A 78 -3.79 1.13 -4.13
CA MET A 78 -4.58 0.27 -3.24
C MET A 78 -4.87 0.93 -1.89
N ASP A 79 -3.97 1.74 -1.34
CA ASP A 79 -4.29 2.40 -0.07
C ASP A 79 -5.32 3.52 -0.26
N GLU A 80 -5.20 4.25 -1.38
CA GLU A 80 -6.11 5.32 -1.80
C GLU A 80 -7.49 4.83 -2.26
N LEU A 81 -7.60 3.55 -2.68
CA LEU A 81 -8.87 2.90 -3.05
C LEU A 81 -9.90 2.99 -1.92
N LYS A 82 -11.05 3.59 -2.23
CA LYS A 82 -12.23 3.66 -1.36
C LYS A 82 -13.15 2.46 -1.55
N GLU A 83 -14.10 2.30 -0.64
CA GLU A 83 -15.15 1.29 -0.76
C GLU A 83 -15.98 1.54 -2.03
N GLY A 84 -16.02 0.54 -2.92
CA GLY A 84 -16.72 0.62 -4.21
C GLY A 84 -15.79 0.91 -5.40
N GLU A 85 -14.59 1.43 -5.15
CA GLU A 85 -13.61 1.65 -6.21
C GLU A 85 -12.83 0.35 -6.52
N SER A 86 -12.29 0.28 -7.74
CA SER A 86 -11.53 -0.89 -8.18
C SER A 86 -10.38 -0.50 -9.12
N LEU A 87 -9.26 -1.22 -9.04
CA LEU A 87 -8.15 -1.06 -9.99
C LEU A 87 -8.17 -2.19 -11.00
N THR A 88 -8.13 -1.85 -12.29
CA THR A 88 -8.12 -2.83 -13.38
C THR A 88 -6.80 -2.80 -14.14
N PHE A 89 -6.20 -3.97 -14.28
CA PHE A 89 -4.91 -4.17 -14.94
C PHE A 89 -5.06 -5.13 -16.12
N SER A 90 -4.27 -4.91 -17.17
CA SER A 90 -4.14 -5.82 -18.30
C SER A 90 -3.07 -6.87 -18.03
N MET A 91 -3.39 -8.14 -18.29
CA MET A 91 -2.40 -9.21 -18.28
C MET A 91 -1.85 -9.43 -19.68
N PRO A 92 -0.52 -9.54 -19.87
CA PRO A 92 0.02 -9.93 -21.16
C PRO A 92 -0.33 -11.39 -21.47
N GLU A 93 -0.36 -11.71 -22.76
CA GLU A 93 -0.71 -13.06 -23.26
C GLU A 93 0.24 -14.14 -22.73
N THR A 94 1.47 -13.79 -22.39
CA THR A 94 2.47 -14.67 -21.76
C THR A 94 2.01 -15.26 -20.42
N PHE A 95 1.11 -14.60 -19.70
CA PHE A 95 0.51 -15.09 -18.46
C PHE A 95 -0.93 -15.62 -18.65
N GLY A 96 -1.31 -15.94 -19.89
CA GLY A 96 -2.65 -16.43 -20.24
C GLY A 96 -3.63 -15.34 -20.68
N GLY A 97 -3.17 -14.08 -20.72
CA GLY A 97 -3.96 -12.92 -21.14
C GLY A 97 -5.12 -12.59 -20.20
N GLY A 98 -5.84 -11.50 -20.53
CA GLY A 98 -7.05 -11.08 -19.82
C GLY A 98 -6.82 -9.88 -18.91
N PHE A 99 -7.63 -9.79 -17.86
CA PHE A 99 -7.74 -8.65 -16.98
C PHE A 99 -7.70 -9.09 -15.52
N ALA A 100 -7.09 -8.27 -14.68
CA ALA A 100 -7.08 -8.44 -13.24
C ALA A 100 -7.75 -7.23 -12.59
N ARG A 101 -8.71 -7.47 -11.69
CA ARG A 101 -9.35 -6.45 -10.87
C ARG A 101 -8.91 -6.59 -9.43
N ILE A 102 -8.54 -5.49 -8.82
CA ILE A 102 -8.38 -5.39 -7.37
C ILE A 102 -9.56 -4.60 -6.84
N GLU A 103 -10.30 -5.21 -5.91
CA GLU A 103 -11.43 -4.60 -5.24
C GLU A 103 -11.22 -4.70 -3.73
N GLN A 104 -11.67 -3.69 -2.98
CA GLN A 104 -11.82 -3.80 -1.54
C GLN A 104 -13.13 -4.53 -1.24
N ASN A 105 -13.08 -5.61 -0.45
CA ASN A 105 -14.29 -6.32 -0.05
C ASN A 105 -15.08 -5.47 0.97
N PRO A 106 -16.31 -5.01 0.67
CA PRO A 106 -17.15 -4.31 1.64
C PRO A 106 -17.81 -5.26 2.64
N GLY A 107 -17.49 -6.55 2.60
CA GLY A 107 -18.16 -7.58 3.38
C GLY A 107 -18.08 -7.36 4.88
N ASN A 108 -19.07 -6.64 5.43
CA ASN A 108 -19.72 -6.66 6.76
C ASN A 108 -18.91 -7.01 8.03
N ILE A 109 -17.58 -7.07 7.95
CA ILE A 109 -16.69 -7.34 9.07
C ILE A 109 -16.03 -6.00 9.40
N PRO A 110 -16.51 -5.28 10.43
CA PRO A 110 -16.14 -3.89 10.72
C PRO A 110 -14.67 -3.67 11.15
N LYS A 111 -13.77 -4.65 10.95
CA LYS A 111 -12.41 -4.63 11.51
C LYS A 111 -11.28 -5.05 10.56
N ALA A 112 -11.53 -5.45 9.31
CA ALA A 112 -10.43 -5.84 8.41
C ALA A 112 -10.67 -5.47 6.95
N LYS A 113 -9.83 -4.55 6.41
CA LYS A 113 -9.73 -4.23 4.98
C LYS A 113 -9.21 -5.47 4.25
N ARG A 114 -10.11 -6.26 3.65
CA ARG A 114 -9.72 -7.44 2.86
C ARG A 114 -9.69 -7.09 1.39
N TRP A 115 -8.56 -7.34 0.76
CA TRP A 115 -8.33 -7.14 -0.66
C TRP A 115 -8.70 -8.38 -1.43
N ILE A 116 -9.47 -8.21 -2.52
CA ILE A 116 -9.86 -9.28 -3.42
C ILE A 116 -9.22 -9.01 -4.79
N LEU A 117 -8.53 -10.02 -5.29
CA LEU A 117 -8.06 -10.09 -6.66
C LEU A 117 -9.00 -11.00 -7.46
N LYS A 118 -9.58 -10.46 -8.52
CA LYS A 118 -10.35 -11.19 -9.53
C LYS A 118 -9.56 -11.21 -10.83
N VAL A 119 -9.60 -12.32 -11.55
CA VAL A 119 -9.00 -12.42 -12.88
C VAL A 119 -9.98 -13.07 -13.84
N SER A 120 -10.07 -12.53 -15.04
CA SER A 120 -10.84 -13.14 -16.12
C SER A 120 -10.25 -12.78 -17.48
N LYS A 121 -10.58 -13.57 -18.50
CA LYS A 121 -10.21 -13.30 -19.88
C LYS A 121 -10.99 -12.13 -20.48
N GLN A 122 -12.16 -11.83 -19.91
CA GLN A 122 -13.08 -10.80 -20.39
C GLN A 122 -13.36 -9.78 -19.29
N MET A 123 -13.40 -8.49 -19.65
CA MET A 123 -13.63 -7.40 -18.71
C MET A 123 -15.02 -7.47 -18.05
N GLU A 124 -16.06 -7.81 -18.82
CA GLU A 124 -17.43 -7.98 -18.30
C GLU A 124 -17.54 -9.16 -17.32
N ALA A 125 -16.73 -10.20 -17.53
CA ALA A 125 -16.69 -11.36 -16.66
C ALA A 125 -15.94 -11.10 -15.35
N LEU A 126 -15.22 -9.97 -15.19
CA LEU A 126 -14.58 -9.63 -13.90
C LEU A 126 -15.64 -9.45 -12.80
N GLU A 127 -16.77 -8.81 -13.11
CA GLU A 127 -17.76 -8.46 -12.08
C GLU A 127 -18.39 -9.70 -11.46
N SER A 128 -18.71 -10.67 -12.31
CA SER A 128 -19.33 -11.95 -11.93
C SER A 128 -18.32 -13.05 -11.60
N SER A 129 -17.02 -12.82 -11.82
CA SER A 129 -15.99 -13.82 -11.53
C SER A 129 -15.82 -14.07 -10.03
N ARG A 130 -15.46 -15.32 -9.72
CA ARG A 130 -15.09 -15.70 -8.35
C ARG A 130 -13.78 -15.01 -7.97
N PRO A 131 -13.60 -14.63 -6.70
CA PRO A 131 -12.32 -14.22 -6.16
C PRO A 131 -11.26 -15.25 -6.52
N TYR A 132 -10.22 -14.83 -7.24
CA TYR A 132 -9.08 -15.68 -7.53
C TYR A 132 -8.20 -15.80 -6.29
N TRP A 133 -7.99 -14.68 -5.62
CA TRP A 133 -7.22 -14.61 -4.39
C TRP A 133 -7.73 -13.49 -3.49
N SER A 134 -7.66 -13.69 -2.18
CA SER A 134 -8.01 -12.67 -1.20
C SER A 134 -6.97 -12.62 -0.10
N HIS A 135 -6.62 -11.42 0.35
CA HIS A 135 -5.67 -11.22 1.43
C HIS A 135 -6.01 -10.00 2.28
N ASP A 136 -5.72 -10.05 3.57
CA ASP A 136 -5.94 -8.92 4.49
C ASP A 136 -4.87 -7.81 4.37
N LYS A 137 -3.94 -7.93 3.42
CA LYS A 137 -2.81 -7.02 3.23
C LYS A 137 -2.66 -6.72 1.75
N ALA A 138 -2.35 -5.45 1.41
CA ALA A 138 -2.15 -5.03 0.02
C ALA A 138 -0.87 -5.61 -0.59
N LYS A 139 0.20 -5.70 0.21
CA LYS A 139 1.55 -6.15 -0.21
C LYS A 139 1.57 -7.43 -1.06
N PRO A 140 0.97 -8.58 -0.65
CA PRO A 140 1.00 -9.81 -1.43
C PRO A 140 0.25 -9.70 -2.77
N ILE A 141 -0.85 -8.95 -2.82
CA ILE A 141 -1.59 -8.73 -4.06
C ILE A 141 -0.82 -7.78 -4.99
N ALA A 142 -0.29 -6.68 -4.46
CA ALA A 142 0.54 -5.75 -5.23
C ALA A 142 1.81 -6.43 -5.78
N LYS A 143 2.42 -7.34 -5.01
CA LYS A 143 3.53 -8.18 -5.48
C LYS A 143 3.09 -9.04 -6.67
N TRP A 144 2.00 -9.78 -6.53
CA TRP A 144 1.50 -10.65 -7.60
C TRP A 144 1.14 -9.85 -8.86
N VAL A 145 0.56 -8.67 -8.70
CA VAL A 145 0.23 -7.76 -9.79
C VAL A 145 1.51 -7.29 -10.48
N ASN A 146 2.47 -6.77 -9.73
CA ASN A 146 3.75 -6.31 -10.28
C ASN A 146 4.53 -7.44 -10.99
N ASP A 147 4.46 -8.66 -10.48
CA ASP A 147 5.21 -9.81 -11.02
C ASP A 147 4.56 -10.37 -12.31
N ARG A 148 3.27 -10.09 -12.57
CA ARG A 148 2.49 -10.71 -13.67
C ARG A 148 1.81 -9.74 -14.63
N LEU A 149 1.73 -8.45 -14.27
CA LEU A 149 0.95 -7.45 -15.00
C LEU A 149 1.85 -6.36 -15.54
N GLY A 150 1.56 -5.96 -16.78
CA GLY A 150 2.36 -4.96 -17.49
C GLY A 150 1.76 -3.57 -17.47
N THR A 151 0.47 -3.39 -17.13
CA THR A 151 -0.24 -2.20 -17.61
C THR A 151 -1.50 -1.92 -16.79
N LEU A 152 -1.58 -0.76 -16.10
CA LEU A 152 -2.84 -0.25 -15.54
C LEU A 152 -3.73 0.24 -16.69
N LEU A 153 -4.99 -0.22 -16.74
CA LEU A 153 -5.94 0.14 -17.80
C LEU A 153 -6.88 1.26 -17.38
N SER A 154 -7.34 1.25 -16.13
CA SER A 154 -8.15 2.34 -15.58
C SER A 154 -7.77 2.58 -14.11
N PRO A 155 -7.51 3.84 -13.71
CA PRO A 155 -7.51 4.21 -12.31
C PRO A 155 -8.94 4.04 -11.74
N ALA A 156 -9.04 4.02 -10.41
CA ALA A 156 -10.29 3.92 -9.67
C ALA A 156 -11.36 4.88 -10.24
N GLU A 157 -12.48 4.31 -10.72
CA GLU A 157 -13.73 5.03 -11.01
C GLU A 157 -14.72 4.84 -9.85
#